data_AF-T2IEI9-F1
#
_entry.id   AF-T2IEI9-F1
#
_cell.length_a   1.000
_cell.length_b   1.000
_cell.length_c   1.000
_cell.angle_alpha   90.00
_cell.angle_beta   90.00
_cell.angle_gamma   90.00
#
_symmetry.space_group_name_H-M   'P 1'
#
loop_
_entity.id
_entity.type
_entity.pdbx_description
1 polymer ?
#
loop_
_entity_poly.entity_id
_entity_poly.type
_entity_poly.pdbx_seq_one_letter_code
_entity_poly.pdbx_strand_id
1 'polypeptide(L)'
;MCKVFPITDIYFEYVKADVDLTSGRKKAKSEKGFSAVMVGQKWMLKQLEKLSSVHTIYGWQTSNLRKHLKLEKSRNKAEQTPSSHAVDGVSLACYQFLRYKAHYSGNNHGHSWQGNVTITLCQFMVIKRPPISRRQLHLMLPGKGGKRRKYGGTVTRHNIRKGDFVKAEKANKVFYGWCSGDTAKQVSVSDFDWKRLGQFTASKVVLLQRSTGLICKQGTEERWSNCLLVDARFLPDVFRRRGFHSHILR
;
A
#
# COMPACT_ATOMS: atom_id res chain seq x y z
N MET A 1 -12.28 0.29 -10.01
CA MET A 1 -12.29 0.34 -8.54
C MET A 1 -13.70 0.55 -8.02
N CYS A 2 -14.37 1.69 -8.25
CA CYS A 2 -15.74 1.94 -7.74
C CYS A 2 -16.81 0.96 -8.29
N LYS A 3 -16.54 0.32 -9.44
CA LYS A 3 -17.39 -0.76 -9.99
C LYS A 3 -17.24 -2.11 -9.27
N VAL A 4 -16.15 -2.30 -8.51
CA VAL A 4 -15.80 -3.56 -7.84
C VAL A 4 -15.98 -3.43 -6.33
N PHE A 5 -15.64 -2.26 -5.78
CA PHE A 5 -15.86 -1.92 -4.37
C PHE A 5 -16.74 -0.67 -4.30
N PRO A 6 -17.93 -0.74 -3.66
CA PRO A 6 -18.76 0.44 -3.46
C PRO A 6 -18.01 1.41 -2.56
N ILE A 7 -17.84 2.65 -3.03
CA ILE A 7 -17.23 3.74 -2.28
C ILE A 7 -18.38 4.66 -1.84
N THR A 8 -18.49 4.91 -0.53
CA THR A 8 -19.51 5.83 0.04
C THR A 8 -18.92 7.21 0.28
N ASP A 9 -17.71 7.27 0.84
CA ASP A 9 -17.05 8.50 1.24
C ASP A 9 -15.56 8.44 0.91
N ILE A 10 -14.99 9.58 0.54
CA ILE A 10 -13.57 9.75 0.24
C ILE A 10 -13.01 10.80 1.21
N TYR A 11 -12.13 10.38 2.10
CA TYR A 11 -11.40 11.29 2.98
C TYR A 11 -10.04 11.62 2.36
N PHE A 12 -9.80 12.90 2.14
CA PHE A 12 -8.59 13.40 1.47
C PHE A 12 -7.83 14.37 2.37
N GLU A 13 -6.53 14.13 2.55
CA GLU A 13 -5.69 15.06 3.31
C GLU A 13 -5.38 16.32 2.49
N TYR A 14 -5.85 17.48 2.97
CA TYR A 14 -5.69 18.76 2.30
C TYR A 14 -4.39 19.45 2.71
N VAL A 15 -3.59 19.82 1.71
CA VAL A 15 -2.29 20.48 1.92
C VAL A 15 -2.45 21.98 1.74
N LYS A 16 -2.06 22.74 2.76
CA LYS A 16 -1.89 24.20 2.64
C LYS A 16 -0.41 24.50 2.50
N ALA A 17 0.04 24.77 1.27
CA ALA A 17 1.40 25.21 1.03
C ALA A 17 1.51 26.69 1.41
N ASP A 18 2.51 27.02 2.22
CA ASP A 18 2.91 28.41 2.42
C ASP A 18 3.67 28.86 1.16
N VAL A 19 3.01 29.69 0.36
CA VAL A 19 3.52 30.16 -0.94
C VAL A 19 4.77 31.02 -0.79
N ASP A 20 4.91 31.72 0.32
CA ASP A 20 6.03 32.61 0.58
C ASP A 20 7.28 31.83 1.03
N LEU A 21 7.08 30.75 1.82
CA LEU A 21 8.15 29.83 2.19
C LEU A 21 8.60 28.91 1.03
N THR A 22 7.68 28.55 0.14
CA THR A 22 7.95 27.56 -0.93
C THR A 22 8.47 28.17 -2.23
N SER A 23 8.28 29.46 -2.47
CA SER A 23 8.74 30.12 -3.71
C SER A 23 10.21 30.55 -3.69
N GLY A 24 10.99 30.20 -2.66
CA GLY A 24 12.37 30.66 -2.48
C GLY A 24 12.52 32.15 -2.17
N ARG A 25 11.41 32.89 -2.05
CA ARG A 25 11.39 34.33 -1.75
C ARG A 25 11.42 34.53 -0.24
N LYS A 26 12.59 34.39 0.37
CA LYS A 26 12.84 34.47 1.83
C LYS A 26 12.32 35.72 2.56
N LYS A 27 11.77 36.72 1.85
CA LYS A 27 11.28 38.00 2.42
C LYS A 27 9.90 38.43 1.91
N ALA A 28 9.28 37.70 0.99
CA ALA A 28 7.91 38.03 0.58
C ALA A 28 6.96 37.55 1.67
N LYS A 29 6.06 38.42 2.14
CA LYS A 29 4.91 38.07 2.98
C LYS A 29 3.66 38.50 2.24
N SER A 30 3.48 37.94 1.05
CA SER A 30 2.37 38.34 0.21
C SER A 30 1.09 37.59 0.59
N GLU A 31 1.21 36.40 1.18
CA GLU A 31 0.16 35.37 1.33
C GLU A 31 -0.60 35.06 0.02
N LYS A 32 -0.13 35.61 -1.10
CA LYS A 32 -0.78 35.66 -2.40
C LYS A 32 0.17 35.05 -3.40
N GLY A 33 -0.05 33.78 -3.69
CA GLY A 33 0.82 33.03 -4.57
C GLY A 33 0.14 31.83 -5.18
N PHE A 34 0.73 31.36 -6.27
CA PHE A 34 0.34 30.13 -6.93
C PHE A 34 1.20 28.99 -6.40
N SER A 35 0.57 27.96 -5.85
CA SER A 35 1.24 26.69 -5.53
C SER A 35 0.72 25.61 -6.47
N ALA A 36 1.61 25.02 -7.25
CA ALA A 36 1.27 23.90 -8.15
C ALA A 36 0.64 22.74 -7.39
N VAL A 37 1.08 22.49 -6.15
CA VAL A 37 0.49 21.48 -5.24
C VAL A 37 -0.97 21.84 -4.92
N MET A 38 -1.23 23.12 -4.60
CA MET A 38 -2.59 23.56 -4.25
C MET A 38 -3.54 23.59 -5.45
N VAL A 39 -3.04 23.83 -6.65
CA VAL A 39 -3.84 23.78 -7.88
C VAL A 39 -4.11 22.34 -8.28
N GLY A 40 -3.09 21.48 -8.24
CA GLY A 40 -3.22 20.06 -8.51
C GLY A 40 -4.20 19.36 -7.57
N GLN A 41 -4.14 19.63 -6.25
CA GLN A 41 -5.09 19.06 -5.30
C GLN A 41 -6.53 19.52 -5.56
N LYS A 42 -6.75 20.79 -5.91
CA LYS A 42 -8.10 21.31 -6.22
C LYS A 42 -8.68 20.62 -7.45
N TRP A 43 -7.87 20.42 -8.48
CA TRP A 43 -8.30 19.66 -9.66
C TRP A 43 -8.62 18.21 -9.30
N MET A 44 -7.79 17.58 -8.47
CA MET A 44 -7.99 16.21 -8.01
C MET A 44 -9.28 16.05 -7.18
N LEU A 45 -9.55 16.95 -6.24
CA LEU A 45 -10.80 16.96 -5.47
C LEU A 45 -12.02 17.02 -6.38
N LYS A 46 -12.01 17.89 -7.40
CA LYS A 46 -13.07 17.95 -8.42
C LYS A 46 -13.24 16.65 -9.21
N GLN A 47 -12.18 15.86 -9.41
CA GLN A 47 -12.30 14.55 -10.04
C GLN A 47 -12.87 13.51 -9.08
N LEU A 48 -12.47 13.55 -7.80
CA LEU A 48 -12.94 12.63 -6.77
C LEU A 48 -14.42 12.85 -6.43
N GLU A 49 -14.89 14.10 -6.42
CA GLU A 49 -16.30 14.47 -6.20
C GLU A 49 -17.25 13.87 -7.24
N LYS A 50 -16.75 13.53 -8.43
CA LYS A 50 -17.53 12.81 -9.46
C LYS A 50 -17.75 11.34 -9.11
N LEU A 51 -16.98 10.80 -8.18
CA LEU A 51 -17.03 9.39 -7.79
C LEU A 51 -17.83 9.18 -6.50
N SER A 52 -17.69 10.07 -5.52
CA SER A 52 -18.37 9.97 -4.21
C SER A 52 -18.30 11.29 -3.45
N SER A 53 -18.98 11.37 -2.30
CA SER A 53 -18.79 12.46 -1.34
C SER A 53 -17.33 12.55 -0.88
N VAL A 54 -16.74 13.75 -0.98
CA VAL A 54 -15.35 14.01 -0.61
C VAL A 54 -15.29 14.92 0.61
N HIS A 55 -14.49 14.51 1.60
CA HIS A 55 -14.25 15.25 2.83
C HIS A 55 -12.76 15.59 2.92
N THR A 56 -12.45 16.86 3.17
CA THR A 56 -11.08 17.33 3.32
C THR A 56 -10.67 17.38 4.79
N ILE A 57 -9.52 16.80 5.11
CA ILE A 57 -8.94 16.77 6.46
C ILE A 57 -7.56 17.43 6.43
N TYR A 58 -7.25 18.31 7.37
CA TYR A 58 -5.92 18.91 7.46
C TYR A 58 -4.92 17.95 8.14
N GLY A 59 -3.64 18.04 7.78
CA GLY A 59 -2.60 17.14 8.33
C GLY A 59 -2.47 17.18 9.86
N TRP A 60 -2.77 18.31 10.51
CA TRP A 60 -2.80 18.40 11.98
C TRP A 60 -3.97 17.61 12.59
N GLN A 61 -5.11 17.54 11.89
CA GLN A 61 -6.26 16.75 12.31
C GLN A 61 -5.92 15.26 12.21
N THR A 62 -5.36 14.82 11.07
CA THR A 62 -4.85 13.46 10.89
C THR A 62 -3.89 13.06 12.01
N SER A 63 -2.97 13.97 12.39
CA SER A 63 -2.03 13.78 13.50
C SER A 63 -2.73 13.58 14.85
N ASN A 64 -3.76 14.37 15.15
CA ASN A 64 -4.52 14.24 16.40
C ASN A 64 -5.29 12.92 16.46
N LEU A 65 -5.94 12.52 15.37
CA LEU A 65 -6.65 11.24 15.32
C LEU A 65 -5.70 10.06 15.45
N ARG A 66 -4.52 10.11 14.81
CA ARG A 66 -3.47 9.09 14.99
C ARG A 66 -3.09 8.88 16.46
N LYS A 67 -2.89 9.98 17.20
CA LYS A 67 -2.59 9.93 18.63
C LYS A 67 -3.71 9.27 19.43
N HIS A 68 -4.97 9.62 19.13
CA HIS A 68 -6.13 9.02 19.78
C HIS A 68 -6.24 7.51 19.51
N LEU A 69 -6.02 7.10 18.26
CA LEU A 69 -6.03 5.71 17.82
C LEU A 69 -4.76 4.93 18.20
N LYS A 70 -3.77 5.59 18.83
CA LYS A 70 -2.46 5.01 19.18
C LYS A 70 -1.73 4.41 17.98
N LEU A 71 -1.90 5.02 16.80
CA LEU A 71 -1.21 4.63 15.58
C LEU A 71 0.15 5.34 15.49
N GLU A 72 1.22 4.60 15.79
CA GLU A 72 2.57 5.11 15.71
C GLU A 72 3.02 5.27 14.26
N LYS A 73 3.51 6.46 13.91
CA LYS A 73 4.03 6.73 12.57
C LYS A 73 5.54 6.68 12.60
N SER A 74 6.13 5.89 11.71
CA SER A 74 7.58 5.84 11.59
C SER A 74 8.12 7.18 11.10
N ARG A 75 9.27 7.58 11.66
CA ARG A 75 10.02 8.75 11.19
C ARG A 75 10.81 8.44 9.92
N ASN A 76 11.10 7.16 9.67
CA ASN A 76 11.92 6.71 8.56
C ASN A 76 11.04 6.31 7.37
N LYS A 77 10.94 7.20 6.39
CA LYS A 77 10.12 6.99 5.19
C LYS A 77 10.62 5.86 4.27
N ALA A 78 11.86 5.39 4.46
CA ALA A 78 12.41 4.29 3.67
C ALA A 78 11.98 2.92 4.20
N GLU A 79 11.45 2.84 5.42
CA GLU A 79 10.91 1.60 5.99
C GLU A 79 9.68 1.16 5.21
N GLN A 80 9.70 -0.08 4.74
CA GLN A 80 8.60 -0.72 4.03
C GLN A 80 7.65 -1.37 5.04
N THR A 81 7.09 -0.55 5.94
CA THR A 81 6.22 -0.97 7.03
C THR A 81 4.85 -0.26 6.94
N PRO A 82 3.80 -0.82 7.56
CA PRO A 82 2.51 -0.15 7.65
C PRO A 82 2.59 1.22 8.35
N SER A 83 3.47 1.37 9.36
CA SER A 83 3.70 2.62 10.10
C SER A 83 4.16 3.77 9.21
N SER A 84 4.96 3.45 8.18
CA SER A 84 5.51 4.42 7.24
C SER A 84 4.51 4.78 6.12
N HIS A 85 3.73 3.79 5.65
CA HIS A 85 2.99 3.93 4.38
C HIS A 85 1.46 3.85 4.49
N ALA A 86 0.90 3.21 5.52
CA ALA A 86 -0.53 2.91 5.60
C ALA A 86 -1.26 3.67 6.73
N VAL A 87 -0.56 4.02 7.81
CA VAL A 87 -1.16 4.62 9.02
C VAL A 87 -1.99 5.87 8.74
N ASP A 88 -1.51 6.79 7.90
CA ASP A 88 -2.28 8.00 7.58
C ASP A 88 -3.58 7.66 6.84
N GLY A 89 -3.56 6.69 5.91
CA GLY A 89 -4.74 6.24 5.18
C GLY A 89 -5.77 5.57 6.10
N VAL A 90 -5.33 4.72 7.02
CA VAL A 90 -6.20 4.11 8.05
C VAL A 90 -6.83 5.20 8.92
N SER A 91 -6.04 6.19 9.33
CA SER A 91 -6.52 7.30 10.16
C SER A 91 -7.56 8.14 9.43
N LEU A 92 -7.34 8.45 8.14
CA LEU A 92 -8.31 9.16 7.32
C LEU A 92 -9.62 8.38 7.19
N ALA A 93 -9.57 7.07 6.98
CA ALA A 93 -10.77 6.23 6.92
C ALA A 93 -11.56 6.24 8.25
N CYS A 94 -10.87 6.34 9.39
CA CYS A 94 -11.51 6.38 10.70
C CYS A 94 -12.36 7.64 10.94
N TYR A 95 -12.16 8.73 10.20
CA TYR A 95 -13.00 9.94 10.30
C TYR A 95 -14.46 9.71 9.92
N GLN A 96 -14.76 8.68 9.13
CA GLN A 96 -16.14 8.29 8.84
C GLN A 96 -16.89 7.91 10.12
N PHE A 97 -16.19 7.27 11.06
CA PHE A 97 -16.78 6.65 12.25
C PHE A 97 -16.51 7.43 13.54
N LEU A 98 -15.47 8.29 13.54
CA LEU A 98 -15.06 9.06 14.71
C LEU A 98 -15.27 10.56 14.48
N ARG A 99 -15.87 11.21 15.47
CA ARG A 99 -16.07 12.66 15.47
C ARG A 99 -15.56 13.26 16.76
N TYR A 100 -14.76 14.31 16.65
CA TYR A 100 -14.35 15.10 17.80
C TYR A 100 -15.46 16.10 18.12
N LYS A 101 -16.17 15.90 19.23
CA LYS A 101 -17.32 16.72 19.62
C LYS A 101 -17.13 17.29 21.01
N ALA A 102 -17.69 18.47 21.23
CA ALA A 102 -17.84 19.00 22.57
C ALA A 102 -18.82 18.13 23.37
N HIS A 103 -18.54 17.93 24.65
CA HIS A 103 -19.46 17.37 25.61
C HIS A 103 -19.64 18.36 26.75
N TYR A 104 -20.88 18.46 27.21
CA TYR A 104 -21.29 19.34 28.30
C TYR A 104 -22.05 18.47 29.29
N SER A 105 -21.43 18.15 30.43
CA SER A 105 -22.04 17.36 31.49
C SER A 105 -21.81 18.06 32.83
N GLY A 106 -22.84 18.75 33.33
CA GLY A 106 -22.75 19.51 34.59
C GLY A 106 -21.55 20.47 34.58
N ASN A 107 -20.63 20.32 35.53
CA ASN A 107 -19.40 21.13 35.62
C ASN A 107 -18.25 20.67 34.70
N ASN A 108 -18.44 19.64 33.89
CA ASN A 108 -17.40 19.10 33.04
C ASN A 108 -17.69 19.46 31.57
N HIS A 109 -16.98 20.47 31.08
CA HIS A 109 -17.01 20.91 29.70
C HIS A 109 -15.71 20.53 29.02
N GLY A 110 -15.79 19.82 27.91
CA GLY A 110 -14.60 19.38 27.21
C GLY A 110 -14.91 18.93 25.80
N HIS A 111 -13.91 18.37 25.16
CA HIS A 111 -14.06 17.72 23.87
C HIS A 111 -13.59 16.28 23.99
N SER A 112 -14.29 15.38 23.33
CA SER A 112 -13.94 13.98 23.28
C SER A 112 -14.22 13.42 21.89
N TRP A 113 -13.47 12.38 21.54
CA TRP A 113 -13.78 11.57 20.38
C TRP A 113 -15.02 10.72 20.69
N GLN A 114 -16.02 10.82 19.82
CA GLN A 114 -17.25 10.03 19.86
C GLN A 114 -17.28 9.07 18.67
N GLY A 115 -17.83 7.89 18.91
CA GLY A 115 -17.83 6.76 17.98
C GLY A 115 -16.89 5.66 18.46
N ASN A 116 -16.91 4.53 17.77
CA ASN A 116 -16.06 3.38 18.09
C ASN A 116 -15.44 2.85 16.80
N VAL A 117 -14.13 2.63 16.83
CA VAL A 117 -13.39 1.95 15.77
C VAL A 117 -12.44 0.97 16.43
N THR A 118 -12.55 -0.29 16.01
CA THR A 118 -11.55 -1.30 16.30
C THR A 118 -10.73 -1.52 15.05
N ILE A 119 -9.44 -1.28 15.14
CA ILE A 119 -8.47 -1.69 14.12
C ILE A 119 -8.12 -3.16 14.50
N THR A 120 -8.16 -4.20 13.63
CA THR A 120 -7.80 -5.68 13.78
C THR A 120 -6.80 -6.38 12.76
N LEU A 121 -5.65 -7.01 13.05
CA LEU A 121 -4.50 -7.17 12.09
C LEU A 121 -4.78 -7.40 10.56
N CYS A 122 -4.05 -6.71 9.67
CA CYS A 122 -4.15 -6.88 8.21
C CYS A 122 -2.84 -7.28 7.55
N GLN A 123 -2.98 -8.00 6.43
CA GLN A 123 -1.83 -8.34 5.59
C GLN A 123 -1.28 -7.08 4.92
N PHE A 124 0.03 -6.86 5.08
CA PHE A 124 0.76 -5.81 4.38
C PHE A 124 1.70 -6.44 3.37
N MET A 125 1.56 -6.05 2.10
CA MET A 125 2.36 -6.57 1.00
C MET A 125 3.21 -5.46 0.40
N VAL A 126 4.52 -5.69 0.33
CA VAL A 126 5.43 -4.87 -0.45
C VAL A 126 5.44 -5.39 -1.87
N ILE A 127 5.07 -4.53 -2.83
CA ILE A 127 4.98 -4.89 -4.24
C ILE A 127 5.99 -4.07 -5.03
N LYS A 128 6.76 -4.72 -5.90
CA LYS A 128 7.64 -4.03 -6.85
C LYS A 128 7.71 -4.77 -8.18
N ARG A 129 8.25 -4.10 -9.20
CA ARG A 129 8.58 -4.76 -10.47
C ARG A 129 9.88 -5.55 -10.31
N PRO A 130 9.98 -6.76 -10.88
CA PRO A 130 11.24 -7.48 -10.91
C PRO A 130 12.27 -6.66 -11.70
N PRO A 131 13.47 -6.41 -11.17
CA PRO A 131 14.53 -5.64 -11.84
C PRO A 131 15.22 -6.50 -12.91
N ILE A 132 14.45 -6.92 -13.91
CA ILE A 132 14.94 -7.63 -15.08
C ILE A 132 15.48 -6.63 -16.11
N SER A 133 16.66 -6.92 -16.67
CA SER A 133 17.17 -6.15 -17.80
C SER A 133 16.16 -6.17 -18.94
N ARG A 134 15.84 -4.99 -19.48
CA ARG A 134 14.99 -4.86 -20.67
C ARG A 134 15.85 -4.92 -21.92
N ARG A 135 15.22 -5.24 -23.06
CA ARG A 135 15.89 -5.20 -24.37
C ARG A 135 16.29 -3.75 -24.68
N GLN A 136 17.58 -3.50 -24.81
CA GLN A 136 18.12 -2.20 -25.18
C GLN A 136 18.19 -2.08 -26.70
N LEU A 137 17.93 -0.88 -27.22
CA LEU A 137 17.88 -0.59 -28.67
C LEU A 137 19.18 -0.96 -29.39
N HIS A 138 20.34 -0.61 -28.84
CA HIS A 138 21.64 -0.89 -29.46
C HIS A 138 22.03 -2.38 -29.42
N LEU A 139 21.35 -3.20 -28.61
CA LEU A 139 21.46 -4.66 -28.61
C LEU A 139 20.38 -5.32 -29.50
N MET A 140 19.57 -4.54 -30.23
CA MET A 140 18.55 -5.05 -31.14
C MET A 140 19.11 -5.44 -32.52
N LEU A 141 20.31 -4.98 -32.89
CA LEU A 141 20.93 -5.42 -34.13
C LEU A 141 21.27 -6.93 -34.06
N PRO A 142 20.94 -7.71 -35.09
CA PRO A 142 21.33 -9.11 -35.16
C PRO A 142 22.85 -9.27 -35.06
N GLY A 143 23.30 -10.28 -34.33
CA GLY A 143 24.71 -10.65 -34.38
C GLY A 143 25.03 -11.40 -35.68
N LYS A 144 26.29 -11.83 -35.80
CA LYS A 144 26.73 -12.73 -36.89
C LYS A 144 25.78 -13.93 -36.98
N GLY A 145 25.19 -14.17 -38.16
CA GLY A 145 24.19 -15.23 -38.38
C GLY A 145 22.72 -14.83 -38.18
N GLY A 146 22.39 -13.53 -38.15
CA GLY A 146 21.01 -13.02 -38.21
C GLY A 146 20.17 -13.23 -36.94
N LYS A 147 20.72 -13.91 -35.92
CA LYS A 147 20.04 -14.14 -34.64
C LYS A 147 20.37 -13.02 -33.66
N ARG A 148 19.31 -12.50 -33.02
CA ARG A 148 19.45 -11.50 -31.98
C ARG A 148 19.95 -12.10 -30.69
N ARG A 149 20.75 -11.35 -29.92
CA ARG A 149 21.17 -11.77 -28.59
C ARG A 149 19.95 -11.97 -27.68
N LYS A 150 20.00 -13.00 -26.83
CA LYS A 150 18.94 -13.31 -25.84
C LYS A 150 18.89 -12.30 -24.68
N TYR A 151 19.89 -11.43 -24.55
CA TYR A 151 19.94 -10.41 -23.52
C TYR A 151 18.69 -9.51 -23.52
N GLY A 152 18.22 -9.16 -22.32
CA GLY A 152 16.97 -8.44 -22.12
C GLY A 152 15.69 -9.26 -22.38
N GLY A 153 15.80 -10.51 -22.84
CA GLY A 153 14.66 -11.41 -22.98
C GLY A 153 14.15 -11.91 -21.63
N THR A 154 12.82 -12.14 -21.57
CA THR A 154 12.12 -12.67 -20.40
C THR A 154 11.97 -14.19 -20.42
N VAL A 155 12.01 -14.83 -21.58
CA VAL A 155 11.85 -16.29 -21.71
C VAL A 155 13.21 -16.97 -21.55
N THR A 156 13.32 -17.92 -20.63
CA THR A 156 14.51 -18.77 -20.46
C THR A 156 14.50 -19.96 -21.42
N ARG A 157 15.60 -20.70 -21.49
CA ARG A 157 15.71 -21.95 -22.26
C ARG A 157 14.87 -23.11 -21.71
N HIS A 158 14.34 -22.98 -20.48
CA HIS A 158 13.78 -24.09 -19.70
C HIS A 158 12.27 -23.95 -19.47
N ASN A 159 11.55 -23.28 -20.38
CA ASN A 159 10.10 -22.97 -20.28
C ASN A 159 9.67 -22.17 -19.02
N ILE A 160 10.64 -21.66 -18.25
CA ILE A 160 10.45 -20.70 -17.16
C ILE A 160 10.71 -19.29 -17.69
N ARG A 161 10.03 -18.28 -17.15
CA ARG A 161 10.26 -16.87 -17.50
C ARG A 161 10.88 -16.12 -16.34
N LYS A 162 11.67 -15.10 -16.64
CA LYS A 162 12.18 -14.20 -15.61
C LYS A 162 11.00 -13.50 -14.91
N GLY A 163 11.02 -13.51 -13.59
CA GLY A 163 9.91 -13.07 -12.75
C GLY A 163 8.85 -14.14 -12.48
N ASP A 164 8.96 -15.35 -13.03
CA ASP A 164 8.14 -16.48 -12.57
C ASP A 164 8.54 -16.84 -11.13
N PHE A 165 7.55 -17.12 -10.28
CA PHE A 165 7.79 -17.63 -8.94
C PHE A 165 7.93 -19.15 -8.98
N VAL A 166 9.01 -19.67 -8.41
CA VAL A 166 9.43 -21.06 -8.55
C VAL A 166 9.83 -21.67 -7.20
N LYS A 167 9.62 -22.97 -7.09
CA LYS A 167 10.21 -23.84 -6.07
C LYS A 167 11.47 -24.47 -6.67
N ALA A 168 12.60 -24.42 -5.98
CA ALA A 168 13.84 -25.02 -6.44
C ALA A 168 14.50 -25.86 -5.34
N GLU A 169 15.14 -26.96 -5.71
CA GLU A 169 15.77 -27.87 -4.75
C GLU A 169 17.27 -28.06 -5.02
N LYS A 170 18.09 -27.98 -3.97
CA LYS A 170 19.52 -28.26 -4.03
C LYS A 170 20.01 -28.78 -2.68
N ALA A 171 20.76 -29.88 -2.69
CA ALA A 171 21.35 -30.49 -1.49
C ALA A 171 20.31 -30.69 -0.37
N ASN A 172 19.15 -31.30 -0.71
CA ASN A 172 18.02 -31.55 0.19
C ASN A 172 17.43 -30.30 0.87
N LYS A 173 17.71 -29.11 0.34
CA LYS A 173 17.11 -27.85 0.76
C LYS A 173 16.20 -27.31 -0.33
N VAL A 174 15.02 -26.84 0.09
CA VAL A 174 14.01 -26.22 -0.77
C VAL A 174 14.12 -24.70 -0.67
N PHE A 175 14.07 -24.05 -1.83
CA PHE A 175 14.11 -22.61 -1.97
C PHE A 175 12.86 -22.14 -2.71
N TYR A 176 12.34 -20.99 -2.31
CA TYR A 176 11.25 -20.29 -2.98
C TYR A 176 11.75 -18.92 -3.40
N GLY A 177 11.50 -18.55 -4.66
CA GLY A 177 11.95 -17.27 -5.17
C GLY A 177 11.55 -17.05 -6.62
N TRP A 178 12.08 -15.97 -7.20
CA TRP A 178 11.78 -15.59 -8.57
C TRP A 178 12.90 -15.97 -9.51
N CYS A 179 12.56 -16.48 -10.70
CA CYS A 179 13.52 -16.72 -11.75
C CYS A 179 14.17 -15.39 -12.18
N SER A 180 15.47 -15.25 -12.00
CA SER A 180 16.23 -14.04 -12.40
C SER A 180 16.96 -14.22 -13.74
N GLY A 181 17.17 -15.47 -14.17
CA GLY A 181 17.76 -15.80 -15.46
C GLY A 181 18.12 -17.27 -15.59
N ASP A 182 18.87 -17.60 -16.64
CA ASP A 182 19.23 -18.97 -16.96
C ASP A 182 20.64 -19.10 -17.54
N THR A 183 21.19 -20.30 -17.38
CA THR A 183 22.36 -20.79 -18.11
C THR A 183 21.92 -21.94 -19.02
N ALA A 184 22.88 -22.62 -19.66
CA ALA A 184 22.57 -23.73 -20.55
C ALA A 184 21.80 -24.88 -19.85
N LYS A 185 22.08 -25.15 -18.56
CA LYS A 185 21.50 -26.29 -17.82
C LYS A 185 20.76 -25.88 -16.54
N GLN A 186 20.91 -24.63 -16.10
CA GLN A 186 20.44 -24.18 -14.79
C GLN A 186 19.57 -22.93 -14.90
N VAL A 187 18.71 -22.76 -13.90
CA VAL A 187 17.91 -21.55 -13.67
C VAL A 187 18.44 -20.85 -12.43
N SER A 188 18.62 -19.53 -12.54
CA SER A 188 19.01 -18.68 -11.41
C SER A 188 17.75 -18.23 -10.69
N VAL A 189 17.70 -18.46 -9.38
CA VAL A 189 16.58 -18.07 -8.53
C VAL A 189 17.08 -17.00 -7.55
N SER A 190 16.32 -15.92 -7.44
CA SER A 190 16.60 -14.79 -6.56
C SER A 190 15.47 -14.55 -5.58
N ASP A 191 15.79 -13.90 -4.46
CA ASP A 191 14.80 -13.44 -3.50
C ASP A 191 14.06 -12.18 -3.98
N PHE A 192 13.22 -11.62 -3.11
CA PHE A 192 12.50 -10.39 -3.39
C PHE A 192 13.43 -9.22 -3.68
N ASP A 193 14.57 -9.11 -3.01
CA ASP A 193 15.58 -8.06 -3.21
C ASP A 193 16.50 -8.32 -4.40
N TRP A 194 16.14 -9.32 -5.21
CA TRP A 194 16.84 -9.76 -6.40
C TRP A 194 18.24 -10.30 -6.13
N LYS A 195 18.57 -10.55 -4.86
CA LYS A 195 19.79 -11.24 -4.46
C LYS A 195 19.63 -12.71 -4.84
N ARG A 196 20.60 -13.22 -5.59
CA ARG A 196 20.56 -14.60 -6.09
C ARG A 196 20.69 -15.58 -4.92
N LEU A 197 19.66 -16.39 -4.70
CA LEU A 197 19.65 -17.50 -3.74
C LEU A 197 20.53 -18.64 -4.24
N GLY A 198 20.53 -18.88 -5.56
CA GLY A 198 21.39 -19.89 -6.16
C GLY A 198 21.10 -20.14 -7.63
N GLN A 199 21.84 -21.10 -8.17
CA GLN A 199 21.59 -21.69 -9.48
C GLN A 199 21.24 -23.16 -9.29
N PHE A 200 20.15 -23.55 -9.94
CA PHE A 200 19.51 -24.84 -9.76
C PHE A 200 19.39 -25.53 -11.11
N THR A 201 19.64 -26.83 -11.16
CA THR A 201 19.41 -27.62 -12.38
C THR A 201 17.95 -27.47 -12.81
N ALA A 202 17.71 -27.21 -14.10
CA ALA A 202 16.38 -26.88 -14.60
C ALA A 202 15.30 -27.92 -14.24
N SER A 203 15.64 -29.21 -14.22
CA SER A 203 14.75 -30.29 -13.82
C SER A 203 14.33 -30.27 -12.34
N LYS A 204 15.11 -29.57 -11.49
CA LYS A 204 14.82 -29.40 -10.05
C LYS A 204 14.12 -28.08 -9.74
N VAL A 205 13.61 -27.39 -10.77
CA VAL A 205 12.88 -26.12 -10.62
C VAL A 205 11.46 -26.31 -11.12
N VAL A 206 10.51 -26.07 -10.23
CA VAL A 206 9.07 -26.20 -10.49
C VAL A 206 8.45 -24.81 -10.49
N LEU A 207 7.71 -24.50 -11.56
CA LEU A 207 6.93 -23.28 -11.66
C LEU A 207 5.75 -23.33 -10.69
N LEU A 208 5.62 -22.32 -9.83
CA LEU A 208 4.47 -22.16 -8.93
C LEU A 208 3.50 -21.10 -9.46
N GLN A 209 4.02 -19.98 -9.96
CA GLN A 209 3.20 -18.89 -10.49
C GLN A 209 3.91 -18.22 -11.67
N ARG A 210 3.16 -18.00 -12.76
CA ARG A 210 3.64 -17.21 -13.90
C ARG A 210 3.79 -15.74 -13.53
N SER A 211 4.81 -15.11 -14.10
CA SER A 211 5.10 -13.70 -13.93
C SER A 211 3.91 -12.83 -14.31
N THR A 212 3.44 -12.02 -13.36
CA THR A 212 2.45 -10.96 -13.55
C THR A 212 3.11 -9.60 -13.83
N GLY A 213 4.44 -9.56 -13.95
CA GLY A 213 5.23 -8.32 -14.01
C GLY A 213 5.40 -7.64 -12.66
N LEU A 214 4.89 -8.23 -11.58
CA LEU A 214 5.04 -7.78 -10.20
C LEU A 214 5.58 -8.92 -9.35
N ILE A 215 6.38 -8.57 -8.35
CA ILE A 215 6.82 -9.46 -7.28
C ILE A 215 6.32 -8.89 -5.96
N CYS A 216 5.94 -9.77 -5.05
CA CYS A 216 5.35 -9.42 -3.78
C CYS A 216 6.08 -10.10 -2.64
N LYS A 217 6.30 -9.37 -1.56
CA LYS A 217 6.80 -9.89 -0.29
C LYS A 217 5.81 -9.48 0.78
N GLN A 218 5.37 -10.44 1.58
CA GLN A 218 4.65 -10.10 2.80
C GLN A 218 5.62 -9.33 3.68
N GLY A 219 5.26 -8.10 4.05
CA GLY A 219 6.00 -7.36 5.05
C GLY A 219 6.09 -8.20 6.31
N THR A 220 7.17 -8.02 7.09
CA THR A 220 7.19 -8.57 8.44
C THR A 220 5.92 -8.09 9.14
N GLU A 221 5.16 -9.03 9.70
CA GLU A 221 4.05 -8.72 10.59
C GLU A 221 4.64 -7.95 11.77
N GLU A 222 4.68 -6.63 11.66
CA GLU A 222 4.68 -5.82 12.85
C GLU A 222 3.37 -6.20 13.55
N ARG A 223 3.49 -6.62 14.80
CA ARG A 223 2.37 -6.69 15.73
C ARG A 223 1.78 -5.30 15.85
N TRP A 224 0.94 -4.92 14.90
CA TRP A 224 -0.08 -3.92 15.10
C TRP A 224 -1.10 -4.64 15.93
N SER A 225 -1.04 -4.49 17.25
CA SER A 225 -2.07 -4.99 18.16
C SER A 225 -3.41 -4.48 17.64
N ASN A 226 -4.04 -5.32 16.81
CA ASN A 226 -5.28 -5.13 16.10
C ASN A 226 -5.20 -4.03 14.95
N CYS A 227 -5.20 -4.33 13.62
CA CYS A 227 -5.59 -3.45 12.44
C CYS A 227 -6.37 -3.96 11.13
N LEU A 228 -7.73 -3.84 11.00
CA LEU A 228 -8.80 -4.18 9.97
C LEU A 228 -10.10 -3.64 10.61
N LEU A 229 -10.95 -3.00 9.81
CA LEU A 229 -12.28 -2.57 10.18
C LEU A 229 -13.26 -3.71 9.85
N VAL A 230 -13.72 -4.45 10.86
CA VAL A 230 -14.91 -5.30 10.72
C VAL A 230 -15.84 -4.97 11.88
N ASP A 231 -17.08 -4.63 11.50
CA ASP A 231 -18.22 -4.34 12.37
C ASP A 231 -18.32 -2.92 12.94
N ALA A 232 -18.54 -1.94 12.06
CA ALA A 232 -19.18 -0.68 12.45
C ALA A 232 -20.69 -0.92 12.61
N ARG A 233 -21.12 -1.57 13.70
CA ARG A 233 -22.51 -1.53 14.13
C ARG A 233 -22.83 -0.10 14.56
N PHE A 234 -23.42 0.67 13.66
CA PHE A 234 -24.25 1.81 14.03
C PHE A 234 -25.39 1.22 14.86
N LEU A 235 -25.31 1.32 16.19
CA LEU A 235 -26.50 1.16 17.02
C LEU A 235 -27.23 2.50 16.96
N PRO A 236 -28.30 2.66 16.15
CA PRO A 236 -29.24 3.72 16.44
C PRO A 236 -29.86 3.41 17.81
N ASP A 237 -29.82 4.39 18.69
CA ASP A 237 -30.32 4.33 20.08
C ASP A 237 -31.87 4.30 20.14
N VAL A 238 -32.51 3.66 19.16
CA VAL A 238 -33.95 3.64 18.97
C VAL A 238 -34.37 2.21 18.69
N PHE A 239 -34.38 1.35 19.69
CA PHE A 239 -35.34 0.24 19.90
C PHE A 239 -34.94 -0.57 21.14
N ARG A 240 -34.97 0.08 22.31
CA ARG A 240 -35.22 -0.63 23.58
C ARG A 240 -36.70 -0.98 23.61
N ARG A 241 -37.08 -2.11 23.04
CA ARG A 241 -38.25 -2.91 23.46
C ARG A 241 -38.37 -4.20 22.64
N ARG A 242 -38.47 -5.30 23.39
CA ARG A 242 -38.81 -6.69 23.02
C ARG A 242 -37.64 -7.55 22.54
N GLY A 243 -37.31 -8.51 23.41
CA GLY A 243 -36.25 -9.47 23.22
C GLY A 243 -36.54 -10.45 22.09
N PHE A 244 -35.46 -10.88 21.47
CA PHE A 244 -35.40 -12.13 20.73
C PHE A 244 -34.10 -12.82 21.13
N HIS A 245 -34.24 -13.99 21.74
CA HIS A 245 -33.19 -15.00 21.81
C HIS A 245 -32.97 -15.56 20.40
N SER A 246 -31.72 -15.72 20.01
CA SER A 246 -31.34 -16.79 19.08
C SER A 246 -29.89 -17.19 19.33
N HIS A 247 -29.73 -18.42 19.79
CA HIS A 247 -28.53 -19.25 19.70
C HIS A 247 -28.02 -19.36 18.26
N ILE A 248 -26.75 -19.79 18.12
CA ILE A 248 -26.09 -20.59 17.05
C ILE A 248 -24.63 -20.07 16.97
N LEU A 249 -23.67 -20.72 17.65
CA LEU A 249 -22.92 -21.94 17.34
C LEU A 249 -21.61 -21.66 16.57
N ARG A 250 -20.53 -22.17 17.17
CA ARG A 250 -19.17 -22.48 16.69
C ARG A 250 -18.74 -21.98 15.31
#